data_AF-A0A1M5ERZ5-F1
#
_entry.id   AF-A0A1M5ERZ5-F1
#
_cell.length_a   1.000
_cell.length_b   1.000
_cell.length_c   1.000
_cell.angle_alpha   90.00
_cell.angle_beta   90.00
_cell.angle_gamma   90.00
#
_symmetry.space_group_name_H-M   'P 1'
#
loop_
_entity.id
_entity.type
_entity.pdbx_description
1 polymer ?
#
loop_
_entity_poly.entity_id
_entity_poly.type
_entity_poly.pdbx_seq_one_letter_code
_entity_poly.pdbx_strand_id
1 'polypeptide(L)'
;MADGRRLDVPRGSARSLGSYLRLDPDAVGRFAEGIARFLGTGRFLAVQTIIVVLWIALNVFAVRLRWDPYPFILLNLAFSTQAAYAAPLILLAQNRQADRDRVQAEEDRARAAQTRADTEYVARELAALRVAIGEVATRDFIRGELSRLVPEEPDEAEKKEKKRRKQAERAERERRESVG
;
A
#
# COMPACT_ATOMS: atom_id res chain seq x y z
N MET A 1 7.55 16.17 -46.29
CA MET A 1 8.68 16.36 -45.35
C MET A 1 8.46 17.66 -44.62
N ALA A 2 7.91 17.61 -43.42
CA ALA A 2 7.62 18.79 -42.60
C ALA A 2 8.68 18.89 -41.49
N ASP A 3 9.37 20.03 -41.44
CA ASP A 3 10.42 20.38 -40.50
C ASP A 3 9.79 20.81 -39.16
N GLY A 4 10.07 20.06 -38.09
CA GLY A 4 9.47 20.24 -36.76
C GLY A 4 10.51 20.62 -35.71
N ARG A 5 11.26 21.68 -35.98
CA ARG A 5 12.32 22.19 -35.09
C ARG A 5 11.69 22.90 -33.88
N ARG A 6 11.54 22.18 -32.78
CA ARG A 6 11.08 22.70 -31.48
C ARG A 6 12.12 23.68 -30.90
N LEU A 7 11.82 24.97 -30.98
CA LEU A 7 12.60 26.08 -30.42
C LEU A 7 11.87 26.67 -29.21
N ASP A 8 11.84 25.93 -28.11
CA ASP A 8 11.34 26.47 -26.85
C ASP A 8 12.14 25.94 -25.65
N VAL A 9 13.35 26.48 -25.49
CA VAL A 9 14.11 26.36 -24.24
C VAL A 9 14.63 27.76 -23.92
N PRO A 10 14.09 28.46 -22.92
CA PRO A 10 14.60 29.77 -22.57
C PRO A 10 16.02 29.65 -22.03
N ARG A 11 16.98 30.18 -22.82
CA ARG A 11 18.33 30.50 -22.37
C ARG A 11 18.27 31.71 -21.45
N GLY A 12 18.00 31.46 -20.17
CA GLY A 12 18.12 32.43 -19.09
C GLY A 12 19.26 32.06 -18.16
N SER A 13 20.51 32.10 -18.65
CA SER A 13 21.70 32.05 -17.80
C SER A 13 21.88 33.40 -17.13
N ALA A 14 21.02 33.71 -16.16
CA ALA A 14 21.35 34.68 -15.14
C ALA A 14 22.32 33.99 -14.19
N ARG A 15 23.56 34.50 -14.09
CA ARG A 15 24.55 34.07 -13.11
C ARG A 15 23.91 34.10 -11.73
N SER A 16 23.43 32.95 -11.28
CA SER A 16 22.73 32.81 -10.01
C SER A 16 23.76 32.81 -8.90
N LEU A 17 23.81 33.93 -8.16
CA LEU A 17 24.37 34.01 -6.82
C LEU A 17 23.81 32.92 -5.86
N GLY A 18 22.73 32.24 -6.24
CA GLY A 18 22.17 31.09 -5.52
C GLY A 18 22.98 29.80 -5.63
N SER A 19 24.01 29.72 -6.48
CA SER A 19 24.88 28.54 -6.51
C SER A 19 25.79 28.41 -5.28
N TYR A 20 26.06 29.51 -4.56
CA TYR A 20 26.87 29.48 -3.33
C TYR A 20 26.08 29.00 -2.11
N LEU A 21 24.73 29.00 -2.19
CA LEU A 21 23.82 28.49 -1.17
C LEU A 21 23.28 27.09 -1.53
N ARG A 22 23.96 26.36 -2.43
CA ARG A 22 23.71 24.93 -2.60
C ARG A 22 24.24 24.20 -1.35
N LEU A 23 23.50 24.35 -0.25
CA LEU A 23 23.54 23.42 0.87
C LEU A 23 23.26 22.06 0.25
N ASP A 24 24.28 21.22 0.22
CA ASP A 24 24.22 19.90 -0.38
C ASP A 24 23.08 19.12 0.31
N PRO A 25 21.94 18.89 -0.37
CA PRO A 25 20.72 18.34 0.26
C PRO A 25 20.97 16.98 0.91
N ASP A 26 21.96 16.25 0.39
CA ASP A 26 22.40 14.94 0.83
C ASP A 26 23.24 15.02 2.12
N ALA A 27 24.11 16.03 2.25
CA ALA A 27 24.89 16.26 3.46
C ALA A 27 23.98 16.69 4.63
N VAL A 28 23.04 17.59 4.36
CA VAL A 28 22.02 18.04 5.33
C VAL A 28 21.11 16.87 5.71
N GLY A 29 20.83 15.96 4.79
CA GLY A 29 19.98 14.80 5.04
C GLY A 29 20.56 13.80 6.01
N ARG A 30 21.82 13.41 5.81
CA ARG A 30 22.51 12.51 6.74
C ARG A 30 22.67 13.13 8.12
N PHE A 31 22.94 14.43 8.19
CA PHE A 31 23.03 15.16 9.46
C PHE A 31 21.67 15.22 10.17
N ALA A 32 20.61 15.54 9.45
CA ALA A 32 19.25 15.58 9.98
C ALA A 32 18.77 14.19 10.47
N GLU A 33 19.14 13.11 9.79
CA GLU A 33 18.84 11.75 10.22
C GLU A 33 19.61 11.36 11.51
N GLY A 34 20.86 11.82 11.65
CA GLY A 34 21.61 11.70 12.90
C GLY A 34 20.96 12.47 14.05
N ILE A 35 20.56 13.71 13.81
CA ILE A 35 19.85 14.55 14.78
C ILE A 35 18.50 13.94 15.15
N ALA A 36 17.71 13.46 14.18
CA ALA A 36 16.39 12.89 14.44
C ALA A 36 16.47 11.66 15.35
N ARG A 37 17.44 10.77 15.13
CA ARG A 37 17.69 9.62 16.01
C ARG A 37 18.15 10.04 17.40
N PHE A 38 18.97 11.10 17.48
CA PHE A 38 19.47 11.62 18.75
C PHE A 38 18.37 12.31 19.58
N LEU A 39 17.58 13.21 18.97
CA LEU A 39 16.49 13.93 19.63
C LEU A 39 15.29 13.03 19.98
N GLY A 40 15.05 11.98 19.20
CA GLY A 40 13.98 11.01 19.47
C GLY A 40 14.25 10.08 20.65
N THR A 41 15.46 10.09 21.21
CA THR A 41 15.84 9.23 22.33
C THR A 41 15.76 9.99 23.66
N GLY A 42 15.15 9.40 24.70
CA GLY A 42 15.05 10.02 26.05
C GLY A 42 16.41 10.36 26.71
N ARG A 43 17.51 9.81 26.17
CA ARG A 43 18.89 10.12 26.56
C ARG A 43 19.28 11.58 26.25
N PHE A 44 18.75 12.18 25.19
CA PHE A 44 19.02 13.59 24.87
C PHE A 44 18.48 14.51 25.96
N LEU A 45 17.22 14.29 26.38
CA LEU A 45 16.59 15.03 27.47
C LEU A 45 17.39 14.91 28.76
N ALA A 46 17.84 13.70 29.13
CA ALA A 46 18.65 13.49 30.33
C ALA A 46 19.97 14.26 30.30
N VAL A 47 20.71 14.21 29.18
CA VAL A 47 21.98 14.96 29.03
C VAL A 47 21.73 16.46 29.04
N GLN A 48 20.70 16.95 28.34
CA GLN A 48 20.31 18.36 28.32
C GLN A 48 19.97 18.88 29.72
N THR A 49 19.22 18.12 30.51
CA THR A 49 18.90 18.47 31.90
C THR A 49 20.15 18.57 32.76
N ILE A 50 21.07 17.61 32.66
CA ILE A 50 22.34 17.64 33.42
C ILE A 50 23.15 18.88 33.07
N ILE A 51 23.26 19.22 31.78
CA ILE A 51 23.98 20.41 31.32
C ILE A 51 23.36 21.68 31.90
N VAL A 52 22.03 21.82 31.83
CA VAL A 52 21.32 23.00 32.38
C VAL A 52 21.54 23.13 33.89
N VAL A 53 21.41 22.03 34.64
CA VAL A 53 21.64 22.03 36.09
C VAL A 53 23.08 22.40 36.43
N LEU A 54 24.07 21.83 35.72
CA LEU A 54 25.48 22.16 35.91
C LEU A 54 25.77 23.63 35.58
N TRP A 55 25.15 24.15 34.53
CA TRP A 55 25.32 25.54 34.10
C TRP A 55 24.74 26.53 35.12
N ILE A 56 23.55 26.24 35.65
CA ILE A 56 22.94 27.02 36.73
C ILE A 56 23.85 26.98 37.97
N ALA A 57 24.33 25.80 38.36
CA ALA A 57 25.23 25.65 39.50
C ALA A 57 26.52 26.46 39.32
N LEU A 58 27.17 26.35 38.15
CA LEU A 58 28.39 27.09 37.83
C LEU A 58 28.15 28.61 37.90
N ASN A 59 27.03 29.09 37.35
CA ASN A 59 26.69 30.52 37.42
C ASN A 59 26.50 30.98 38.88
N VAL A 60 25.79 30.22 39.71
CA VAL A 60 25.60 30.50 41.15
C VAL A 60 26.93 30.50 41.92
N PHE A 61 27.86 29.58 41.61
CA PHE A 61 29.20 29.59 42.23
C PHE A 61 30.07 30.75 41.71
N ALA A 62 29.94 31.11 40.44
CA ALA A 62 30.67 32.23 39.81
C ALA A 62 30.15 33.62 40.23
N VAL A 63 28.93 33.71 40.78
CA VAL A 63 28.43 34.93 41.46
C VAL A 63 29.33 35.32 42.63
N ARG A 64 29.98 34.37 43.32
CA ARG A 64 30.98 34.66 44.35
C ARG A 64 32.18 35.45 43.80
N LEU A 65 32.46 35.35 42.49
CA LEU A 65 33.48 36.11 41.77
C LEU A 65 32.92 37.37 41.07
N ARG A 66 31.65 37.75 41.32
CA ARG A 66 30.91 38.86 40.65
C ARG A 66 30.77 38.75 39.13
N TRP A 67 30.87 37.54 38.57
CA TRP A 67 30.85 37.33 37.12
C TRP A 67 29.46 37.57 36.47
N ASP A 68 28.37 37.45 37.24
CA ASP A 68 27.00 37.80 36.81
C ASP A 68 26.08 38.03 38.04
N PRO A 69 26.04 39.25 38.63
CA PRO A 69 25.17 39.56 39.76
C PRO A 69 23.68 39.42 39.41
N TYR A 70 22.84 39.12 40.41
CA TYR A 70 21.38 39.05 40.24
C TYR A 70 20.85 40.30 39.49
N PRO A 71 20.15 40.17 38.35
CA PRO A 71 19.28 39.06 37.92
C PRO A 71 19.80 38.23 36.71
N PHE A 72 21.05 37.73 36.76
CA PHE A 72 21.62 36.74 35.81
C PHE A 72 21.35 37.01 34.32
N ILE A 73 21.77 38.19 33.84
CA ILE A 73 21.42 38.68 32.49
C ILE A 73 22.03 37.78 31.40
N LEU A 74 23.24 37.24 31.64
CA LEU A 74 23.95 36.42 30.67
C LEU A 74 23.31 35.04 30.53
N LEU A 75 22.85 34.47 31.65
CA LEU A 75 22.14 33.18 31.65
C LEU A 75 20.82 33.29 30.88
N ASN A 76 20.06 34.36 31.13
CA ASN A 76 18.80 34.60 30.44
C ASN A 76 19.01 34.84 28.94
N LEU A 77 20.04 35.62 28.58
CA LEU A 77 20.38 35.88 27.18
C LEU A 77 20.78 34.59 26.43
N ALA A 78 21.55 33.72 27.08
CA ALA A 78 21.94 32.43 26.50
C ALA A 78 20.72 31.52 26.25
N PHE A 79 19.82 31.39 27.24
CA PHE A 79 18.62 30.57 27.08
C PHE A 79 17.65 31.14 26.05
N SER A 80 17.50 32.47 26.01
CA SER A 80 16.67 33.15 24.99
C SER A 80 17.20 32.90 23.59
N THR A 81 18.53 32.94 23.40
CA THR A 81 19.17 32.65 22.13
C THR A 81 19.05 31.17 21.76
N GLN A 82 19.19 30.26 22.72
CA GLN A 82 18.98 28.82 22.51
C GLN A 82 17.56 28.52 22.01
N ALA A 83 16.54 29.12 22.64
CA ALA A 83 15.15 28.98 22.23
C ALA A 83 14.93 29.57 20.83
N ALA A 84 15.51 30.74 20.54
CA ALA A 84 15.39 31.40 19.24
C ALA A 84 15.98 30.57 18.09
N TYR A 85 17.11 29.89 18.31
CA TYR A 85 17.73 29.02 17.29
C TYR A 85 17.08 27.63 17.19
N ALA A 86 16.37 27.18 18.23
CA ALA A 86 15.65 25.91 18.19
C ALA A 86 14.49 25.94 17.17
N ALA A 87 13.74 27.05 17.09
CA ALA A 87 12.60 27.19 16.17
C ALA A 87 12.93 26.91 14.68
N PRO A 88 13.96 27.54 14.07
CA PRO A 88 14.31 27.27 12.67
C PRO A 88 14.87 25.85 12.47
N LEU A 89 15.61 25.29 13.44
CA LEU A 89 16.08 23.90 13.37
C LEU A 89 14.91 22.91 13.39
N ILE A 90 13.91 23.14 14.25
CA ILE A 90 12.71 22.31 14.34
C ILE A 90 11.92 22.42 13.03
N LEU A 91 11.76 23.61 12.46
CA LEU A 91 11.10 23.81 11.17
C LEU A 91 11.80 23.04 10.04
N LEU A 92 13.13 23.05 10.01
CA LEU A 92 13.89 22.31 9.00
C LEU A 92 13.73 20.78 9.18
N ALA A 93 13.70 20.31 10.42
CA ALA A 93 13.43 18.90 10.73
C ALA A 93 12.00 18.50 10.33
N GLN A 94 11.01 19.38 10.58
CA GLN A 94 9.60 19.17 10.23
C GLN A 94 9.38 19.14 8.73
N ASN A 95 9.97 20.05 7.95
CA ASN A 95 9.87 20.03 6.49
C ASN A 95 10.36 18.69 5.92
N ARG A 96 11.48 18.16 6.44
CA ARG A 96 12.01 16.86 6.02
C ARG A 96 11.18 15.66 6.49
N GLN A 97 10.42 15.79 7.57
CA GLN A 97 9.45 14.76 7.97
C GLN A 97 8.26 14.80 7.03
N ALA A 98 7.69 15.97 6.77
CA ALA A 98 6.57 16.17 5.86
C ALA A 98 6.86 15.68 4.43
N ASP A 99 8.08 15.91 3.92
CA ASP A 99 8.50 15.40 2.61
C ASP A 99 8.52 13.87 2.56
N ARG A 100 9.03 13.21 3.61
CA ARG A 100 9.03 11.74 3.73
C ARG A 100 7.62 11.18 3.87
N ASP A 101 6.81 11.79 4.73
CA ASP A 101 5.42 11.40 4.96
C ASP A 101 4.60 11.54 3.66
N ARG A 102 4.89 12.55 2.85
CA ARG A 102 4.27 12.72 1.54
C ARG A 102 4.60 11.58 0.58
N VAL A 103 5.88 11.23 0.45
CA VAL A 103 6.31 10.10 -0.42
C VAL A 103 5.68 8.80 0.06
N GLN A 104 5.72 8.54 1.36
CA GLN A 104 5.09 7.37 1.97
C GLN A 104 3.58 7.32 1.65
N ALA A 105 2.88 8.45 1.79
CA ALA A 105 1.45 8.54 1.49
C ALA A 105 1.14 8.36 -0.01
N GLU A 106 2.02 8.80 -0.92
CA GLU A 106 1.87 8.57 -2.35
C GLU A 106 2.05 7.08 -2.70
N GLU A 107 3.06 6.42 -2.13
CA GLU A 107 3.27 4.97 -2.28
C GLU A 107 2.09 4.16 -1.73
N ASP A 108 1.61 4.49 -0.54
CA ASP A 108 0.50 3.79 0.09
C ASP A 108 -0.80 3.93 -0.73
N ARG A 109 -1.05 5.11 -1.33
CA ARG A 109 -2.16 5.30 -2.27
C ARG A 109 -2.01 4.44 -3.53
N ALA A 110 -0.81 4.37 -4.11
CA ALA A 110 -0.56 3.55 -5.28
C ALA A 110 -0.76 2.05 -4.98
N ARG A 111 -0.23 1.57 -3.84
CA ARG A 111 -0.44 0.20 -3.36
C ARG A 111 -1.91 -0.09 -3.12
N ALA A 112 -2.65 0.81 -2.48
CA ALA A 112 -4.08 0.63 -2.24
C ALA A 112 -4.89 0.54 -3.55
N ALA A 113 -4.54 1.36 -4.55
CA ALA A 113 -5.15 1.29 -5.88
C ALA A 113 -4.87 -0.06 -6.57
N GLN A 114 -3.63 -0.55 -6.49
CA GLN A 114 -3.24 -1.85 -7.05
C GLN A 114 -3.97 -3.00 -6.37
N THR A 115 -3.95 -3.06 -5.03
CA THR A 115 -4.66 -4.09 -4.26
C THR A 115 -6.15 -4.12 -4.57
N ARG A 116 -6.78 -2.95 -4.77
CA ARG A 116 -8.18 -2.86 -5.18
C ARG A 116 -8.39 -3.44 -6.57
N ALA A 117 -7.53 -3.12 -7.54
CA ALA A 117 -7.62 -3.66 -8.89
C ALA A 117 -7.42 -5.19 -8.91
N ASP A 118 -6.46 -5.71 -8.15
CA ASP A 118 -6.22 -7.16 -8.02
C ASP A 118 -7.43 -7.87 -7.39
N THR A 119 -8.04 -7.25 -6.38
CA THR A 119 -9.26 -7.79 -5.75
C THR A 119 -10.43 -7.79 -6.72
N GLU A 120 -10.63 -6.71 -7.48
CA GLU A 120 -11.67 -6.63 -8.51
C GLU A 120 -11.42 -7.65 -9.64
N TYR A 121 -10.17 -7.88 -10.01
CA TYR A 121 -9.78 -8.88 -11.00
C TYR A 121 -10.13 -10.30 -10.50
N VAL A 122 -9.67 -10.67 -9.31
CA VAL A 122 -9.97 -11.98 -8.71
C VAL A 122 -11.47 -12.17 -8.50
N ALA A 123 -12.22 -11.14 -8.10
CA ALA A 123 -13.67 -11.22 -7.97
C ALA A 123 -14.37 -11.49 -9.31
N ARG A 124 -13.90 -10.90 -10.42
CA ARG A 124 -14.42 -11.18 -11.77
C ARG A 124 -14.09 -12.60 -12.22
N GLU A 125 -12.86 -13.04 -12.01
CA GLU A 125 -12.43 -14.41 -12.32
C GLU A 125 -13.24 -15.44 -11.52
N LEU A 126 -13.47 -15.20 -10.23
CA LEU A 126 -14.33 -16.04 -9.39
C LEU A 126 -15.78 -16.06 -9.87
N ALA A 127 -16.32 -14.91 -10.30
CA ALA A 127 -17.67 -14.84 -10.86
C ALA A 127 -17.78 -15.64 -12.17
N ALA A 128 -16.81 -15.51 -13.07
CA ALA A 128 -16.75 -16.27 -14.31
C ALA A 128 -16.61 -17.78 -14.05
N LEU A 129 -15.71 -18.17 -13.15
CA LEU A 129 -15.52 -19.55 -12.72
C LEU A 129 -16.79 -20.14 -12.10
N ARG A 130 -17.51 -19.36 -11.27
CA ARG A 130 -18.79 -19.77 -10.66
C ARG A 130 -19.85 -20.08 -11.73
N VAL A 131 -19.94 -19.27 -12.79
CA VAL A 131 -20.89 -19.50 -13.89
C VAL A 131 -20.51 -20.78 -14.64
N ALA A 132 -19.23 -20.94 -15.00
CA ALA A 132 -18.74 -22.13 -15.70
C ALA A 132 -18.96 -23.43 -14.89
N ILE A 133 -18.69 -23.42 -13.59
CA ILE A 133 -18.97 -24.58 -12.70
C ILE A 133 -20.47 -24.82 -12.55
N GLY A 134 -21.27 -23.75 -12.45
CA GLY A 134 -22.72 -23.83 -12.36
C GLY A 134 -23.36 -24.58 -13.53
N GLU A 135 -22.83 -24.41 -14.74
CA GLU A 135 -23.30 -25.14 -15.94
C GLU A 135 -22.94 -26.63 -15.88
N VAL A 136 -21.72 -26.98 -15.46
CA VAL A 136 -21.25 -28.38 -15.39
C VAL A 136 -21.87 -29.15 -14.22
N ALA A 137 -22.22 -28.49 -13.11
CA ALA A 137 -22.81 -29.13 -11.93
C ALA A 137 -24.35 -29.26 -12.01
N THR A 138 -24.96 -29.12 -13.19
CA THR A 138 -26.41 -29.28 -13.33
C THR A 138 -26.82 -30.71 -13.00
N ARG A 139 -27.92 -30.90 -12.24
CA ARG A 139 -28.43 -32.22 -11.81
C ARG A 139 -28.50 -33.23 -12.95
N ASP A 140 -28.86 -32.78 -14.15
CA ASP A 140 -28.99 -33.63 -15.33
C ASP A 140 -27.64 -34.09 -15.89
N PHE A 141 -26.57 -33.29 -15.77
CA PHE A 141 -25.22 -33.70 -16.14
C PHE A 141 -24.67 -34.75 -15.17
N ILE A 142 -24.80 -34.50 -13.86
CA ILE A 142 -24.40 -35.48 -12.83
C ILE A 142 -25.21 -36.76 -12.97
N ARG A 143 -26.52 -36.66 -13.24
CA ARG A 143 -27.37 -37.83 -13.51
C ARG A 143 -26.97 -38.54 -14.79
N GLY A 144 -26.57 -37.80 -15.82
CA GLY A 144 -26.09 -38.35 -17.10
C GLY A 144 -24.82 -39.15 -16.92
N GLU A 145 -23.80 -38.57 -16.29
CA GLU A 145 -22.52 -39.27 -16.00
C GLU A 145 -22.71 -40.44 -15.02
N LEU A 146 -23.55 -40.28 -13.98
CA LEU A 146 -23.88 -41.37 -13.06
C LEU A 146 -24.60 -42.51 -13.78
N SER A 147 -25.57 -42.22 -14.64
CA SER A 147 -26.29 -43.25 -15.43
C SER A 147 -25.40 -43.91 -16.48
N ARG A 148 -24.30 -43.27 -16.87
CA ARG A 148 -23.32 -43.81 -17.82
C ARG A 148 -22.33 -44.76 -17.13
N LEU A 149 -22.00 -44.48 -15.87
CA LEU A 149 -21.09 -45.28 -15.04
C LEU A 149 -21.82 -46.39 -14.28
N VAL A 150 -23.13 -46.25 -14.04
CA VAL A 150 -23.98 -47.32 -13.49
C VAL A 150 -24.45 -48.19 -14.66
N PRO A 151 -23.96 -49.45 -14.79
CA PRO A 151 -24.50 -50.38 -15.78
C PRO A 151 -25.99 -50.58 -15.50
N GLU A 152 -26.86 -50.47 -16.52
CA GLU A 152 -28.27 -50.86 -16.33
C GLU A 152 -28.30 -52.30 -15.83
N GLU A 153 -28.97 -52.52 -14.68
CA GLU A 153 -29.12 -53.88 -14.16
C GLU A 153 -29.75 -54.77 -15.24
N PRO A 154 -29.26 -56.01 -15.43
CA PRO A 154 -29.68 -56.89 -16.53
C PRO A 154 -31.20 -57.09 -16.61
N ASP A 155 -31.88 -56.96 -15.47
CA ASP A 155 -33.33 -57.06 -15.33
C ASP A 155 -34.13 -55.92 -16.01
N GLU A 156 -33.60 -54.70 -16.07
CA GLU A 156 -34.25 -53.53 -16.70
C GLU A 156 -34.12 -53.59 -18.24
N ALA A 157 -32.95 -54.01 -18.73
CA ALA A 157 -32.69 -54.18 -20.16
C ALA A 157 -33.60 -55.26 -20.77
N GLU A 158 -33.75 -56.40 -20.09
CA GLU A 158 -34.61 -57.50 -20.55
C GLU A 158 -36.10 -57.10 -20.56
N LYS A 159 -36.54 -56.30 -19.57
CA LYS A 159 -37.90 -55.75 -19.53
C LYS A 159 -38.17 -54.78 -20.69
N LYS A 160 -37.23 -53.90 -21.02
CA LYS A 160 -37.35 -52.97 -22.16
C LYS A 160 -37.42 -53.72 -23.49
N GLU A 161 -36.60 -54.75 -23.67
CA GLU A 161 -36.60 -55.58 -24.88
C GLU A 161 -37.93 -56.33 -25.05
N LYS A 162 -38.42 -56.99 -24.00
CA LYS A 162 -39.75 -57.65 -24.00
C LYS A 162 -40.88 -56.67 -24.32
N LYS A 163 -40.81 -55.43 -23.83
CA LYS A 163 -41.82 -54.39 -24.09
C LYS A 163 -41.81 -53.93 -25.54
N ARG A 164 -40.62 -53.71 -26.14
CA ARG A 164 -40.47 -53.37 -27.57
C ARG A 164 -40.96 -54.50 -28.47
N ARG A 165 -40.67 -55.76 -28.11
CA ARG A 165 -41.13 -56.94 -28.84
C ARG A 165 -42.65 -57.08 -28.83
N LYS A 166 -43.29 -56.91 -27.66
CA LYS A 166 -44.76 -56.88 -27.54
C LYS A 166 -45.42 -55.74 -28.32
N GLN A 167 -44.79 -54.56 -28.36
CA GLN A 167 -45.30 -53.43 -29.15
C GLN A 167 -45.18 -53.69 -30.66
N ALA A 168 -44.07 -54.26 -31.12
CA ALA A 168 -43.90 -54.66 -32.52
C ALA A 168 -44.94 -55.71 -32.93
N GLU A 169 -45.18 -56.73 -32.09
CA GLU A 169 -46.20 -57.75 -32.33
C GLU A 169 -47.63 -57.18 -32.34
N ARG A 170 -47.95 -56.21 -31.46
CA ARG A 170 -49.24 -55.51 -31.49
C ARG A 170 -49.42 -54.69 -32.77
N ALA A 171 -48.40 -53.93 -33.17
CA ALA A 171 -48.43 -53.15 -34.39
C ALA A 171 -48.55 -54.03 -35.64
N GLU A 172 -47.96 -55.23 -35.62
CA GLU A 172 -48.10 -56.20 -36.71
C GLU A 172 -49.50 -56.85 -36.75
N ARG A 173 -50.09 -57.15 -35.58
CA ARG A 173 -51.47 -57.64 -35.50
C ARG A 173 -52.49 -56.61 -36.00
N GLU A 174 -52.35 -55.36 -35.60
CA GLU A 174 -53.22 -54.26 -36.07
C GLU A 174 -53.11 -54.06 -37.60
N ARG A 175 -51.91 -54.24 -38.17
CA ARG A 175 -51.72 -54.21 -39.64
C ARG A 175 -52.34 -55.39 -40.37
N ARG A 176 -52.44 -56.57 -39.75
CA ARG A 176 -53.07 -57.76 -40.34
C ARG A 176 -54.59 -57.68 -40.28
N GLU A 177 -55.14 -57.07 -39.25
CA GLU A 177 -56.60 -56.85 -39.09
C GLU A 177 -57.14 -55.74 -40.01
N SER A 178 -56.29 -54.81 -40.48
CA SER A 178 -56.71 -53.75 -41.41
C SER A 178 -56.69 -54.13 -42.90
N VAL A 179 -56.29 -55.37 -43.25
CA VAL A 179 -56.06 -55.80 -44.65
C VAL A 179 -56.93 -57.02 -45.06
N GLY A 180 -57.68 -57.61 -44.12
CA GLY A 180 -58.67 -58.68 -44.40
C GLY A 180 -60.09 -58.16 -44.36
#